data_AF-A0A7M1MLL4-F1
#
_entry.id   AF-A0A7M1MLL4-F1
#
_cell.length_a   1.000
_cell.length_b   1.000
_cell.length_c   1.000
_cell.angle_alpha   90.00
_cell.angle_beta   90.00
_cell.angle_gamma   90.00
#
_symmetry.space_group_name_H-M   'P 1'
#
loop_
_entity.id
_entity.type
_entity.pdbx_description
1 polymer ?
#
loop_
_entity_poly.entity_id
_entity_poly.type
_entity_poly.pdbx_seq_one_letter_code
_entity_poly.pdbx_strand_id
1 'polypeptide(L)' 'MDNLVEDGIIDSIEIMNLVQEMEAYYGVFIDFDYISPEHLRNFQTIKNMIEEVLKNN' A
#
# COMPACT_ATOMS: atom_id res chain seq x y z
N MET A 1 0.94 12.17 10.87
CA MET A 1 1.51 10.81 10.83
C MET A 1 2.36 10.78 9.59
N ASP A 2 3.67 10.86 9.77
CA ASP A 2 4.61 10.96 8.65
C ASP A 2 5.08 9.59 8.18
N ASN A 3 5.05 8.58 9.05
CA ASN A 3 5.47 7.23 8.71
C ASN A 3 4.70 6.16 9.53
N LEU A 4 3.72 5.51 8.92
CA LEU A 4 2.88 4.47 9.52
C LEU A 4 3.69 3.26 10.00
N VAL A 5 4.79 2.94 9.30
CA VAL A 5 5.65 1.79 9.63
C VAL A 5 6.58 2.14 10.79
N GLU A 6 7.29 3.28 10.72
CA GLU A 6 8.21 3.70 11.79
C GLU A 6 7.48 4.09 13.07
N ASP A 7 6.28 4.66 12.96
CA ASP A 7 5.44 5.01 14.11
C ASP A 7 4.82 3.76 14.77
N GLY A 8 5.04 2.56 14.21
CA GLY A 8 4.52 1.29 14.72
C GLY A 8 2.99 1.16 14.60
N ILE A 9 2.40 1.89 13.65
CA ILE A 9 0.95 1.89 13.40
C ILE A 9 0.56 0.69 12.54
N ILE A 10 1.43 0.30 11.60
CA ILE A 10 1.27 -0.91 10.79
C ILE A 10 2.54 -1.75 10.84
N ASP A 11 2.38 -3.06 10.98
CA ASP A 11 3.42 -4.07 10.88
C ASP A 11 3.37 -4.84 9.54
N SER A 12 4.23 -5.84 9.38
CA SER A 12 4.30 -6.65 8.16
C SER A 12 3.03 -7.45 7.87
N ILE A 13 2.25 -7.84 8.89
CA ILE A 13 0.98 -8.56 8.71
C ILE A 13 -0.10 -7.58 8.26
N GLU A 14 -0.16 -6.41 8.89
CA GLU A 14 -1.12 -5.36 8.55
C GLU A 14 -0.89 -4.82 7.13
N ILE A 15 0.36 -4.72 6.69
CA ILE A 15 0.72 -4.40 5.31
C ILE A 15 0.10 -5.41 4.33
N MET A 16 0.28 -6.71 4.58
CA MET A 16 -0.25 -7.75 3.69
C MET A 16 -1.78 -7.77 3.66
N ASN A 17 -2.44 -7.47 4.79
CA ASN A 17 -3.89 -7.35 4.83
C ASN A 17 -4.37 -6.11 4.06
N LEU A 18 -3.69 -4.98 4.20
CA LEU A 18 -4.01 -3.75 3.48
C LEU A 18 -3.91 -3.96 1.96
N VAL A 19 -2.84 -4.61 1.50
CA VAL A 19 -2.64 -4.94 0.07
C VAL A 19 -3.78 -5.80 -0.44
N GLN A 20 -4.12 -6.89 0.25
CA GLN A 20 -5.22 -7.77 -0.15
C GLN A 20 -6.58 -7.05 -0.19
N GLU A 21 -6.87 -6.19 0.78
CA GLU A 21 -8.11 -5.39 0.79
C GLU A 21 -8.14 -4.41 -0.39
N MET A 22 -7.02 -3.77 -0.73
CA MET A 22 -6.93 -2.90 -1.92
C MET A 22 -7.15 -3.69 -3.22
N GLU A 23 -6.51 -4.85 -3.37
CA GLU A 23 -6.71 -5.73 -4.52
C GLU A 23 -8.18 -6.16 -4.67
N ALA A 24 -8.81 -6.58 -3.57
CA ALA A 24 -10.21 -6.99 -3.56
C ALA A 24 -11.18 -5.82 -3.86
N TYR A 25 -10.90 -4.63 -3.32
CA TYR A 25 -11.74 -3.45 -3.51
C TYR A 25 -11.65 -2.86 -4.92
N TYR A 26 -10.43 -2.74 -5.45
CA TYR A 26 -10.19 -2.14 -6.77
C TYR A 26 -10.23 -3.16 -7.92
N GLY A 27 -10.19 -4.46 -7.62
CA GLY A 27 -10.17 -5.53 -8.62
C GLY A 27 -8.88 -5.57 -9.43
N VAL A 28 -7.75 -5.19 -8.81
CA VAL A 28 -6.41 -5.19 -9.43
C VAL A 28 -5.48 -6.13 -8.70
N PHE A 29 -4.37 -6.49 -9.35
CA PHE A 29 -3.25 -7.16 -8.71
C PHE A 29 -2.15 -6.12 -8.42
N ILE A 30 -1.65 -6.08 -7.19
CA ILE A 30 -0.57 -5.18 -6.78
C ILE A 30 0.72 -5.99 -6.79
N ASP A 31 1.64 -5.62 -7.67
CA ASP A 31 2.95 -6.28 -7.74
C ASP A 31 3.72 -6.10 -6.41
N PHE A 32 4.52 -7.11 -6.06
CA PHE A 32 5.36 -7.10 -4.86
C PHE A 32 6.35 -5.92 -4.86
N ASP A 33 6.74 -5.42 -6.03
CA ASP A 33 7.58 -4.22 -6.18
C ASP A 33 6.92 -2.95 -5.61
N TYR A 34 5.59 -2.91 -5.56
CA TYR A 34 4.85 -1.82 -4.92
C TYR A 34 4.80 -1.96 -3.40
N ILE A 35 5.05 -3.14 -2.84
CA ILE A 35 5.01 -3.41 -1.39
C ILE A 35 6.36 -3.00 -0.77
N SER A 36 6.58 -1.68 -0.64
CA SER A 36 7.80 -1.10 -0.07
C SER A 36 7.48 -0.11 1.07
N PRO A 37 8.41 0.11 2.02
CA PRO A 37 8.24 1.12 3.06
C PRO A 37 8.01 2.54 2.52
N GLU A 38 8.52 2.86 1.32
CA GLU A 38 8.28 4.18 0.71
C GLU A 38 6.84 4.34 0.23
N HIS A 39 6.28 3.32 -0.43
CA HIS A 39 4.89 3.36 -0.88
C HIS A 39 3.91 3.26 0.29
N LEU A 40 4.29 2.56 1.37
CA LEU A 40 3.45 2.33 2.53
C LEU A 40 3.70 3.31 3.68
N ARG A 41 4.56 4.31 3.45
CA ARG A 41 4.96 5.31 4.44
C ARG A 41 3.76 6.02 5.06
N ASN A 42 2.82 6.50 4.27
CA ASN A 42 1.64 7.20 4.78
C ASN A 42 0.46 7.13 3.81
N PHE A 43 -0.70 7.65 4.21
CA PHE A 43 -1.90 7.62 3.37
C PHE A 43 -1.69 8.28 1.99
N GLN A 44 -0.83 9.29 1.89
CA GLN A 44 -0.57 9.96 0.61
C GLN A 44 0.27 9.06 -0.31
N THR A 45 1.30 8.40 0.20
CA THR A 45 2.12 7.49 -0.61
C THR A 45 1.34 6.24 -1.01
N ILE A 46 0.48 5.72 -0.14
CA ILE A 46 -0.40 4.58 -0.44
C ILE A 46 -1.38 4.96 -1.54
N LYS A 47 -1.97 6.16 -1.46
CA LYS A 47 -2.85 6.68 -2.50
C LYS A 47 -2.12 6.81 -3.84
N ASN A 48 -0.90 7.35 -3.85
CA ASN A 48 -0.12 7.49 -5.09
C ASN A 48 0.18 6.12 -5.70
N MET A 49 0.58 5.15 -4.87
CA MET A 49 0.84 3.77 -5.27
C MET A 49 -0.37 3.14 -5.96
N ILE A 50 -1.56 3.19 -5.34
CA ILE A 50 -2.76 2.60 -5.95
C ILE A 50 -3.19 3.35 -7.23
N GLU A 51 -3.02 4.67 -7.29
CA GLU A 51 -3.30 5.44 -8.50
C GLU A 51 -2.36 5.06 -9.66
N GLU A 52 -1.10 4.72 -9.38
CA GLU A 52 -0.17 4.19 -10.39
C GLU A 52 -0.57 2.79 -10.85
N VAL A 53 -0.90 1.89 -9.92
CA VAL A 53 -1.41 0.55 -10.26
C VAL A 53 -2.65 0.63 -11.14
N LEU A 54 -3.60 1.52 -10.81
CA LEU A 54 -4.84 1.71 -11.58
C LEU A 54 -4.61 2.31 -12.98
N LYS A 55 -3.54 3.07 -13.19
CA LYS A 55 -3.19 3.62 -14.51
C LYS A 55 -2.47 2.61 -15.40
N ASN A 56 -1.79 1.64 -14.80
CA ASN A 56 -1.00 0.62 -15.48
C ASN A 56 -1.78 -0.68 -15.77
N ASN A 57 -3.02 -0.80 -15.27
CA ASN A 57 -3.98 -1.86 -15.60
C ASN A 57 -4.98 -1.39 -16.66
#